data_AF-A0A848DEM6-F1
#
_entry.id   AF-A0A848DEM6-F1
#
_cell.length_a   1.000
_cell.length_b   1.000
_cell.length_c   1.000
_cell.angle_alpha   90.00
_cell.angle_beta   90.00
_cell.angle_gamma   90.00
#
_symmetry.space_group_name_H-M   'P 1'
#
loop_
_entity.id
_entity.type
_entity.pdbx_description
1 polymer ?
#
loop_
_entity_poly.entity_id
_entity_poly.type
_entity_poly.pdbx_seq_one_letter_code
_entity_poly.pdbx_strand_id
1 'polypeptide(L)' 'MAHTDEQPDRGPQIPVVTEVSPGQVRAARFRVSRDSARGRCTPARIVRLARVVLPGDHPHPA' A
#
# COMPACT_ATOMS: atom_id res chain seq x y z
N MET A 1 -34.84 16.06 1.84
CA MET A 1 -34.90 14.68 1.32
C MET A 1 -33.48 14.24 1.10
N ALA A 2 -32.97 13.31 1.92
CA ALA A 2 -31.59 12.83 1.83
C ALA A 2 -31.52 11.72 0.78
N HIS A 3 -30.75 11.92 -0.29
CA HIS A 3 -30.32 10.83 -1.16
C HIS A 3 -29.24 10.06 -0.42
N THR A 4 -29.63 8.92 0.14
CA THR A 4 -28.70 7.89 0.59
C THR A 4 -28.04 7.33 -0.66
N ASP A 5 -26.79 7.73 -0.89
CA ASP A 5 -25.88 7.10 -1.83
C ASP A 5 -25.58 5.69 -1.31
N GLU A 6 -26.50 4.76 -1.57
CA GLU A 6 -26.30 3.34 -1.31
C GLU A 6 -25.19 2.88 -2.26
N GLN A 7 -23.94 2.92 -1.77
CA GLN A 7 -22.83 2.32 -2.48
C GLN A 7 -23.18 0.85 -2.73
N PRO A 8 -23.29 0.43 -4.00
CA PRO A 8 -23.71 -0.93 -4.30
C PRO A 8 -22.69 -1.88 -3.68
N ASP A 9 -23.22 -2.86 -2.97
CA ASP A 9 -22.48 -3.97 -2.36
C ASP A 9 -21.47 -4.49 -3.38
N ARG A 10 -20.20 -4.10 -3.22
CA ARG A 10 -19.12 -4.60 -4.05
C ARG A 10 -18.95 -6.04 -3.63
N GLY A 11 -19.66 -6.92 -4.33
CA GLY A 11 -19.58 -8.37 -4.20
C GLY A 11 -18.13 -8.86 -4.13
N PRO A 12 -17.91 -10.14 -3.76
CA PRO A 12 -16.61 -10.64 -3.33
C PRO A 12 -15.49 -10.19 -4.26
N GLN A 13 -14.63 -9.29 -3.77
CA GLN A 13 -13.51 -8.76 -4.53
C GLN A 13 -12.54 -9.92 -4.77
N ILE A 14 -12.52 -10.45 -5.99
CA ILE A 14 -11.59 -11.49 -6.39
C ILE A 14 -10.17 -10.97 -6.13
N PRO A 15 -9.34 -11.64 -5.32
CA PRO A 15 -7.99 -11.20 -5.10
C PRO A 15 -7.21 -11.29 -6.41
N VAL A 16 -6.89 -10.13 -6.98
CA VAL A 16 -6.02 -10.03 -8.16
C VAL A 16 -4.57 -10.10 -7.69
N VAL A 17 -3.87 -11.16 -8.08
CA VAL A 17 -2.42 -11.25 -7.90
C VAL A 17 -1.76 -10.35 -8.93
N THR A 18 -0.90 -9.44 -8.49
CA THR A 18 -0.15 -8.54 -9.37
C THR A 18 1.32 -8.65 -9.00
N GLU A 19 2.17 -8.89 -9.99
CA GLU A 19 3.61 -8.80 -9.81
C GLU A 19 4.00 -7.36 -9.45
N VAL A 20 4.86 -7.22 -8.46
CA VAL A 20 5.39 -5.93 -8.04
C VAL A 20 6.91 -5.93 -8.12
N SER A 21 7.48 -4.89 -8.71
CA SER A 21 8.92 -4.76 -8.84
C SER A 21 9.55 -4.21 -7.55
N PRO A 22 10.85 -4.48 -7.30
CA PRO A 22 11.58 -3.86 -6.20
C PRO A 22 11.52 -2.33 -6.21
N GLY A 23 11.46 -1.72 -7.41
CA GLY A 23 11.31 -0.27 -7.57
C GLY A 23 9.97 0.26 -7.04
N GLN A 24 8.88 -0.48 -7.27
CA GLN A 24 7.56 -0.11 -6.75
C GLN A 24 7.50 -0.21 -5.23
N VAL A 25 8.15 -1.22 -4.63
CA VAL A 25 8.25 -1.35 -3.17
C VAL A 25 9.04 -0.18 -2.57
N ARG A 26 10.19 0.18 -3.16
CA ARG A 26 10.97 1.36 -2.72
C ARG A 26 10.19 2.67 -2.86
N ALA A 27 9.47 2.86 -3.95
CA ALA A 27 8.61 4.03 -4.15
C ALA A 27 7.48 4.10 -3.11
N ALA A 28 6.88 2.95 -2.76
CA ALA A 28 5.88 2.86 -1.71
C ALA A 28 6.45 3.25 -0.33
N ARG A 29 7.63 2.74 0.03
CA ARG A 29 8.34 3.12 1.27
C ARG A 29 8.63 4.62 1.33
N PHE A 30 9.14 5.19 0.25
CA PHE A 30 9.37 6.63 0.14
C PHE A 30 8.07 7.43 0.34
N ARG A 31 6.97 7.01 -0.30
CA ARG A 31 5.69 7.68 -0.15
C ARG A 31 5.17 7.63 1.29
N VAL A 32 5.27 6.49 1.97
CA VAL A 32 4.88 6.36 3.39
C VAL A 32 5.65 7.37 4.25
N SER A 33 6.98 7.43 4.07
CA SER A 33 7.84 8.39 4.79
C SER A 33 7.46 9.84 4.50
N ARG A 34 7.31 10.19 3.22
CA ARG A 34 6.96 11.55 2.77
C ARG A 34 5.58 11.99 3.28
N ASP A 35 4.58 11.12 3.21
CA ASP A 35 3.24 11.44 3.64
C ASP A 35 3.22 11.63 5.18
N SER A 36 3.95 10.79 5.93
CA SER A 36 4.14 10.96 7.39
C SER A 36 4.79 12.31 7.73
N ALA A 37 5.88 12.67 7.04
CA ALA A 37 6.57 13.95 7.24
C ALA A 37 5.69 15.17 6.90
N ARG A 38 4.63 14.99 6.10
CA ARG A 38 3.69 16.05 5.69
C ARG A 38 2.37 16.00 6.45
N GLY A 39 2.22 15.11 7.45
CA GLY A 39 0.96 14.92 8.17
C GLY A 39 -0.19 14.40 7.30
N ARG A 40 0.11 13.70 6.19
CA ARG A 40 -0.88 13.14 5.27
C ARG A 40 -1.09 11.66 5.53
N CYS A 41 -2.33 11.19 5.39
CA CYS A 41 -2.63 9.77 5.45
C CYS A 41 -2.19 9.06 4.16
N THR A 42 -1.40 7.99 4.30
CA THR A 42 -1.05 7.11 3.17
C THR A 42 -2.15 6.07 2.92
N PRO A 43 -2.55 5.82 1.66
CA PRO A 43 -3.53 4.78 1.35
C PRO A 43 -3.09 3.37 1.81
N ALA A 44 -4.00 2.58 2.37
CA ALA A 44 -3.70 1.26 2.95
C ALA A 44 -3.02 0.27 1.98
N ARG A 45 -3.34 0.32 0.68
CA ARG A 45 -2.65 -0.50 -0.35
C ARG A 45 -1.16 -0.16 -0.45
N ILE A 46 -0.80 1.12 -0.34
CA ILE A 46 0.58 1.57 -0.39
C ILE A 46 1.32 1.16 0.89
N VAL A 47 0.67 1.25 2.05
CA VAL A 47 1.24 0.76 3.31
C VAL A 47 1.52 -0.74 3.24
N ARG A 48 0.59 -1.54 2.68
CA ARG A 48 0.82 -2.98 2.45
C ARG A 48 2.00 -3.23 1.51
N LEU A 49 2.08 -2.49 0.41
CA LEU A 49 3.19 -2.63 -0.56
C LEU A 49 4.54 -2.26 0.07
N ALA A 50 4.60 -1.23 0.91
CA ALA A 50 5.84 -0.79 1.56
C ALA A 50 6.41 -1.83 2.54
N ARG A 51 5.55 -2.73 3.06
CA ARG A 51 5.91 -3.83 3.97
C ARG A 51 6.39 -5.08 3.25
N VAL A 52 6.35 -5.12 1.91
CA VAL A 52 6.93 -6.23 1.15
C VAL A 52 8.44 -6.28 1.43
N VAL A 53 8.93 -7.46 1.82
CA VAL A 53 10.35 -7.73 2.06
C VAL A 53 11.01 -8.03 0.73
N LEU A 54 12.09 -7.32 0.42
CA LEU A 54 12.91 -7.52 -0.76
C LEU A 54 14.14 -8.38 -0.40
N PRO A 55 14.68 -9.15 -1.36
CA PRO A 55 15.98 -9.79 -1.19
C PRO A 55 17.05 -8.73 -0.83
N GLY A 56 17.73 -8.90 0.31
CA GLY A 56 18.71 -7.96 0.84
C GLY A 56 18.19 -6.99 1.92
N ASP A 57 16.90 -7.03 2.28
CA ASP A 57 16.40 -6.31 3.47
C ASP A 57 16.85 -6.98 4.79
N HIS A 58 17.35 -8.22 4.74
CA HIS A 58 17.95 -8.85 5.92
C HIS A 58 19.29 -8.18 6.24
N PRO A 59 19.53 -7.78 7.50
CA PRO A 59 20.87 -7.39 7.91
C PRO A 59 21.79 -8.60 7.72
N HIS A 60 22.96 -8.38 7.11
CA HIS A 60 24.06 -9.33 7.20
C HIS A 60 24.36 -9.52 8.69
N PRO A 61 24.37 -10.76 9.24
CA PRO A 61 24.82 -10.95 10.61
C PRO A 61 26.27 -10.47 10.70
N ALA A 62 26.51 -9.53 11.60
CA ALA A 62 27.83 -9.01 11.92
C ALA A 62 28.70 -10.08 12.58
#